data_AF-A0A2V2DD58-F1
#
_entry.id   AF-A0A2V2DD58-F1
#
_cell.length_a   1.000
_cell.length_b   1.000
_cell.length_c   1.000
_cell.angle_alpha   90.00
_cell.angle_beta   90.00
_cell.angle_gamma   90.00
#
_symmetry.space_group_name_H-M   'P 1'
#
loop_
_entity.id
_entity.type
_entity.pdbx_description
1 polymer ?
#
loop_
_entity_poly.entity_id
_entity_poly.type
_entity_poly.pdbx_seq_one_letter_code
_entity_poly.pdbx_strand_id
1 'polypeptide(L)'
;MSAIGGNPDDYIDFMIANDVELKIISWESAADANITFAATDGYKVYNYNGKDYLFTAKNLADGLYVSYVAVPEPAEWAAILGLAAIALVVLRRRRK
;
A
#
# COMPACT_ATOMS: atom_id res chain seq x y z
N MET A 1 -11.35 -22.78 7.80
CA MET A 1 -11.31 -21.74 6.75
C MET A 1 -12.62 -20.97 6.86
N SER A 2 -12.60 -19.80 7.49
CA SER A 2 -13.78 -18.92 7.49
C SER A 2 -13.96 -18.40 6.07
N ALA A 3 -15.17 -18.48 5.54
CA ALA A 3 -15.47 -17.97 4.21
C ALA A 3 -15.21 -16.46 4.22
N ILE A 4 -14.21 -16.02 3.45
CA ILE A 4 -14.05 -14.62 3.06
C ILE A 4 -15.39 -14.23 2.42
N GLY A 5 -16.14 -13.28 2.99
CA GLY A 5 -17.41 -12.90 2.37
C GLY A 5 -18.45 -12.19 3.22
N GLY A 6 -18.23 -11.98 4.52
CA GLY A 6 -19.19 -11.29 5.38
C GLY A 6 -18.81 -9.84 5.67
N ASN A 7 -17.53 -9.59 5.97
CA ASN A 7 -17.02 -8.28 6.33
C ASN A 7 -15.98 -7.82 5.28
N PRO A 8 -16.04 -6.58 4.76
CA PRO A 8 -14.95 -5.97 3.99
C PRO A 8 -13.56 -6.12 4.64
N ASP A 9 -13.48 -6.10 5.96
CA ASP A 9 -12.23 -6.29 6.70
C ASP A 9 -11.58 -7.65 6.44
N ASP A 10 -12.37 -8.72 6.19
CA ASP A 10 -11.84 -10.06 5.91
C ASP A 10 -10.96 -10.06 4.64
N TYR A 11 -11.32 -9.23 3.65
CA TYR A 11 -10.56 -9.07 2.41
C TYR A 11 -9.29 -8.27 2.62
N ILE A 12 -9.36 -7.23 3.45
CA ILE A 12 -8.22 -6.38 3.82
C ILE A 12 -7.18 -7.19 4.60
N ASP A 13 -7.62 -7.96 5.59
CA ASP A 13 -6.78 -8.85 6.38
C ASP A 13 -6.13 -9.91 5.50
N PHE A 14 -6.89 -10.49 4.56
CA PHE A 14 -6.36 -11.45 3.60
C PHE A 14 -5.27 -10.84 2.72
N MET A 15 -5.48 -9.62 2.22
CA MET A 15 -4.48 -8.89 1.42
C MET A 15 -3.17 -8.71 2.18
N ILE A 16 -3.26 -8.18 3.41
CA ILE A 16 -2.09 -7.88 4.25
C ILE A 16 -1.38 -9.17 4.67
N ALA A 17 -2.13 -10.20 5.08
CA ALA A 17 -1.56 -11.45 5.57
C ALA A 17 -0.84 -12.26 4.50
N ASN A 18 -1.22 -12.12 3.23
CA ASN A 18 -0.66 -12.89 2.11
C ASN A 18 0.28 -12.09 1.20
N ASP A 19 0.47 -10.81 1.48
CA ASP A 19 1.22 -9.88 0.64
C ASP A 19 0.70 -9.78 -0.81
N VAL A 20 -0.62 -9.62 -0.97
CA VAL A 20 -1.29 -9.64 -2.28
C VAL A 20 -2.13 -8.39 -2.55
N GLU A 21 -2.15 -8.01 -3.83
CA GLU A 21 -3.13 -7.05 -4.37
C GLU A 21 -4.34 -7.81 -4.92
N LEU A 22 -5.54 -7.21 -4.82
CA LEU A 22 -6.78 -7.83 -5.29
C LEU A 22 -7.30 -7.12 -6.53
N LYS A 23 -7.55 -7.91 -7.58
CA LYS A 23 -8.27 -7.47 -8.76
C LYS A 23 -9.77 -7.56 -8.49
N ILE A 24 -10.44 -6.41 -8.45
CA ILE A 24 -11.87 -6.33 -8.09
C ILE A 24 -12.74 -6.34 -9.35
N ILE A 25 -12.26 -5.72 -10.44
CA ILE A 25 -12.95 -5.68 -11.73
C ILE A 25 -11.95 -6.02 -12.82
N SER A 26 -12.37 -6.82 -13.81
CA SER A 26 -11.61 -7.11 -15.02
C SER A 26 -12.32 -6.55 -16.24
N TRP A 27 -11.56 -6.11 -17.24
CA TRP A 27 -12.09 -5.65 -18.53
C TRP A 27 -11.19 -6.10 -19.68
N GLU A 28 -11.78 -6.20 -20.87
CA GLU A 28 -11.08 -6.64 -22.09
C GLU A 28 -10.20 -5.53 -22.71
N SER A 29 -10.54 -4.28 -22.45
CA SER A 29 -9.77 -3.11 -22.89
C SER A 29 -9.81 -2.04 -21.80
N ALA A 30 -8.70 -1.30 -21.64
CA ALA A 30 -8.52 -0.29 -20.60
C ALA A 30 -9.77 0.57 -20.41
N ALA A 31 -10.17 0.79 -19.16
CA ALA A 31 -11.19 1.78 -18.83
C ALA A 31 -10.81 3.15 -19.41
N ASP A 32 -11.80 3.94 -19.82
CA ASP A 32 -11.58 5.30 -20.33
C ASP A 32 -10.62 6.07 -19.41
N ALA A 33 -9.60 6.71 -19.98
CA ALA A 33 -8.55 7.41 -19.25
C ALA A 33 -9.06 8.56 -18.35
N ASN A 34 -10.34 8.91 -18.48
CA ASN A 34 -11.00 9.96 -17.70
C ASN A 34 -11.64 9.45 -16.40
N ILE A 35 -11.55 8.16 -16.08
CA ILE A 35 -12.10 7.59 -14.84
C ILE A 35 -10.99 7.45 -13.79
N THR A 36 -11.14 8.18 -12.69
CA THR A 36 -10.26 8.08 -11.51
C THR A 36 -10.96 7.28 -10.41
N PHE A 37 -10.30 6.24 -9.92
CA PHE A 37 -10.72 5.49 -8.75
C PHE A 37 -9.84 5.90 -7.56
N ALA A 38 -10.46 6.21 -6.43
CA ALA A 38 -9.75 6.59 -5.21
C ALA A 38 -10.34 5.85 -4.02
N ALA A 39 -9.47 5.42 -3.09
CA ALA A 39 -9.91 5.00 -1.77
C ALA A 39 -10.42 6.22 -1.01
N THR A 40 -11.62 6.13 -0.46
CA THR A 40 -12.21 7.18 0.39
C THR A 40 -11.84 6.95 1.86
N ASP A 41 -12.06 7.97 2.70
CA ASP A 41 -11.50 8.05 4.06
C ASP A 41 -11.80 6.84 4.95
N GLY A 42 -12.90 6.10 4.71
CA GLY A 42 -13.27 4.93 5.51
C GLY A 42 -12.27 3.76 5.45
N TYR A 43 -11.49 3.64 4.39
CA TYR A 43 -10.50 2.56 4.23
C TYR A 43 -9.15 3.04 3.74
N LYS A 44 -8.95 4.37 3.65
CA LYS A 44 -7.69 4.94 3.19
C LYS A 44 -6.54 4.52 4.10
N VAL A 45 -6.75 4.53 5.42
CA VAL A 45 -5.80 4.05 6.42
C VAL A 45 -6.48 2.94 7.21
N TYR A 46 -5.83 1.79 7.31
CA TYR A 46 -6.32 0.62 8.05
C TYR A 46 -5.28 0.18 9.07
N ASN A 47 -5.69 -0.01 10.33
CA ASN A 47 -4.81 -0.53 11.36
C ASN A 47 -4.95 -2.04 11.44
N TYR A 48 -3.87 -2.76 11.14
CA TYR A 48 -3.80 -4.21 11.24
C TYR A 48 -2.68 -4.59 12.21
N ASN A 49 -3.03 -5.23 13.33
CA ASN A 49 -2.10 -5.63 14.38
C ASN A 49 -1.20 -4.49 14.90
N GLY A 50 -1.75 -3.28 15.03
CA GLY A 50 -1.02 -2.10 15.52
C GLY A 50 -0.17 -1.39 14.47
N LYS A 51 -0.17 -1.85 13.21
CA LYS A 51 0.50 -1.21 12.08
C LYS A 51 -0.50 -0.58 11.13
N ASP A 52 -0.17 0.59 10.64
CA ASP A 52 -1.02 1.31 9.68
C ASP A 52 -0.66 0.92 8.25
N TYR A 53 -1.69 0.69 7.44
CA TYR A 53 -1.60 0.38 6.02
C TYR A 53 -2.41 1.40 5.23
N LEU A 54 -1.82 1.95 4.17
CA LEU A 54 -2.47 2.89 3.28
C LEU A 54 -2.99 2.15 2.04
N PHE A 55 -4.29 2.16 1.82
CA PHE A 55 -4.92 1.54 0.65
C PHE A 55 -5.10 2.53 -0.50
N THR A 56 -4.99 2.01 -1.71
CA THR A 56 -5.20 2.77 -2.94
C THR A 56 -5.78 1.89 -4.06
N ALA A 57 -6.45 2.54 -5.00
CA ALA A 57 -7.00 1.91 -6.19
C ALA A 57 -6.08 2.16 -7.39
N LYS A 58 -5.85 1.14 -8.21
CA LYS A 58 -5.04 1.19 -9.44
C LYS A 58 -5.90 0.82 -10.65
N ASN A 59 -6.05 1.75 -11.58
CA ASN A 59 -6.69 1.53 -12.87
C ASN A 59 -5.62 1.07 -13.88
N LEU A 60 -5.64 -0.20 -14.28
CA LEU A 60 -4.68 -0.79 -15.21
C LEU A 60 -5.33 -1.17 -16.54
N ALA A 61 -4.54 -1.55 -17.54
CA ALA A 61 -5.07 -1.88 -18.87
C ALA A 61 -6.09 -3.04 -18.88
N ASP A 62 -6.07 -3.89 -17.85
CA ASP A 62 -6.82 -5.14 -17.77
C ASP A 62 -7.75 -5.23 -16.55
N GLY A 63 -7.77 -4.22 -15.67
CA GLY A 63 -8.65 -4.22 -14.51
C GLY A 63 -8.40 -3.15 -13.46
N LEU A 64 -9.31 -3.10 -12.49
CA LEU A 64 -9.25 -2.27 -11.30
C LEU A 64 -8.72 -3.13 -10.16
N TYR A 65 -7.63 -2.67 -9.56
CA TYR A 65 -6.97 -3.33 -8.45
C TYR A 65 -7.09 -2.47 -7.20
N VAL A 66 -7.22 -3.14 -6.06
CA VAL A 66 -6.97 -2.53 -4.75
C VAL A 66 -5.62 -3.05 -4.27
N SER A 67 -4.83 -2.12 -3.78
CA SER A 67 -3.45 -2.34 -3.32
C SER A 67 -3.24 -1.57 -2.03
N TYR A 68 -2.17 -1.90 -1.31
CA TYR A 68 -1.80 -1.22 -0.10
C TYR A 68 -0.29 -1.02 0.00
N VAL A 69 0.10 -0.12 0.89
CA VAL A 69 1.49 0.04 1.32
C VAL A 69 1.52 0.11 2.85
N ALA A 70 2.47 -0.58 3.46
CA ALA A 70 2.72 -0.45 4.90
C ALA A 70 3.25 0.96 5.20
N VAL A 71 2.66 1.62 6.19
CA VAL A 71 3.13 2.92 6.68
C VAL A 71 4.17 2.65 7.76
N PRO A 72 5.44 3.07 7.57
CA PRO A 72 6.45 2.86 8.59
C PRO A 72 6.13 3.60 9.88
N GLU A 73 6.45 2.98 11.01
CA GLU A 73 6.30 3.61 12.31
C GLU A 73 7.27 4.81 12.46
N PRO A 74 6.99 5.77 13.36
CA PRO A 74 7.90 6.91 13.57
C PRO A 74 9.35 6.50 13.90
N ALA A 75 9.54 5.39 14.60
CA ALA A 75 10.86 4.84 14.91
C ALA A 75 11.58 4.30 13.66
N GLU A 76 10.84 3.68 12.74
CA GLU A 76 11.38 3.19 11.46
C GLU A 76 11.78 4.36 10.55
N TRP A 77 10.97 5.42 10.50
CA TRP A 77 11.34 6.67 9.83
C TRP A 77 12.62 7.28 10.40
N ALA A 78 12.74 7.33 11.74
CA ALA A 78 13.95 7.83 12.39
C ALA A 78 15.18 7.00 12.02
N ALA A 79 15.06 5.68 11.94
CA ALA A 79 16.14 4.79 11.52
C ALA A 79 16.55 5.03 10.07
N ILE A 80 15.58 5.12 9.15
CA ILE A 80 15.82 5.40 7.72
C ILE A 80 16.55 6.74 7.56
N LEU A 81 16.06 7.79 8.21
CA LEU A 81 16.65 9.13 8.15
C LEU A 81 18.04 9.16 8.79
N GLY A 82 18.23 8.48 9.92
CA GLY A 82 19.52 8.34 10.58
C GLY A 82 20.56 7.66 9.69
N LEU A 83 20.20 6.55 9.04
CA LEU A 83 21.06 5.85 8.09
C LEU A 83 21.37 6.72 6.87
N ALA A 84 20.39 7.43 6.33
CA ALA A 84 20.59 8.36 5.22
C ALA A 84 21.57 9.49 5.58
N ALA A 85 21.45 10.05 6.79
CA ALA A 85 22.38 11.07 7.29
C ALA A 85 23.81 10.53 7.42
N ILE A 86 23.98 9.32 7.96
CA ILE A 86 25.29 8.65 8.04
C ILE A 86 25.87 8.43 6.65
N ALA A 87 25.08 7.91 5.71
CA ALA A 87 25.52 7.67 4.33
C ALA A 87 25.97 8.98 3.65
N LEU A 88 25.22 10.07 3.83
CA LEU A 88 25.58 11.39 3.31
C LEU A 88 26.93 11.87 3.87
N VAL A 89 27.16 11.70 5.18
CA VAL A 89 28.43 12.10 5.81
C VAL A 89 29.60 11.28 5.27
N VAL A 90 29.43 9.97 5.11
CA VAL A 90 30.47 9.09 4.53
C VAL A 90 30.78 9.49 3.09
N LEU A 91 29.75 9.75 2.27
CA LEU A 91 29.92 10.21 0.89
C LEU A 91 30.65 11.56 0.81
N ARG A 92 30.32 12.50 1.70
CA ARG A 92 31.01 13.80 1.78
C ARG A 92 32.48 13.65 2.15
N ARG A 93 32.81 12.72 3.06
CA ARG A 93 34.20 12.45 3.46
C ARG A 93 35.04 11.78 2.38
N ARG A 94 34.42 10.99 1.49
CA ARG A 94 35.12 10.35 0.36
C ARG A 94 35.35 11.27 -0.84
N ARG A 95 34.62 12.38 -0.93
CA ARG A 95 34.75 13.38 -2.00
C ARG A 95 35.69 14.55 -1.65
N LYS A 96 36.12 14.65 -0.39
CA LYS A 96 37.23 15.50 0.04
C LYS A 96 38.51 14.68 0.06
#